data_AF-A0A4Y9MBD2-F1
#
_entry.id   AF-A0A4Y9MBD2-F1
#
_cell.length_a   1.000
_cell.length_b   1.000
_cell.length_c   1.000
_cell.angle_alpha   90.00
_cell.angle_beta   90.00
_cell.angle_gamma   90.00
#
_symmetry.space_group_name_H-M   'P 1'
#
loop_
_entity.id
_entity.type
_entity.pdbx_description
1 polymer ?
#
loop_
_entity_poly.entity_id
_entity_poly.type
_entity_poly.pdbx_seq_one_letter_code
_entity_poly.pdbx_strand_id
1 'polypeptide(L)'
;MSIHRLLGTVVGMAAVAALLVALSPSAGASVAALGRPQATADAAGADALVLHVVGLLAWAVWAWGAVGLALTAASALPGLAGGLASGVLRRVLPAGARQAAALALGIGLGVAPPVLATAVVWAAPAAAAAEEPVPGAGVPDWPGAPSPTVAHAGHDAGSLPDWPQAPVAGEHVVVRGDCLWDIAERRLADASGTAPAPADVARAVRAWWQANADVVGPDPDLLQPGQVLRPPSA
;
A
#
# COMPACT_ATOMS: atom_id res chain seq x y z
N MET A 1 17.57 -4.36 -28.28
CA MET A 1 17.34 -5.74 -27.79
C MET A 1 17.57 -6.69 -28.95
N SER A 2 18.38 -7.76 -28.82
CA SER A 2 18.59 -8.71 -29.93
C SER A 2 17.29 -9.48 -30.24
N ILE A 3 16.95 -9.63 -31.53
CA ILE A 3 15.75 -10.32 -32.04
C ILE A 3 15.56 -11.70 -31.37
N HIS A 4 16.65 -12.40 -31.06
CA HIS A 4 16.66 -13.70 -30.42
C HIS A 4 16.09 -13.66 -28.98
N ARG A 5 16.35 -12.58 -28.22
CA ARG A 5 15.78 -12.43 -26.86
C ARG A 5 14.28 -12.15 -26.91
N LEU A 6 13.83 -11.40 -27.91
CA LEU A 6 12.42 -11.11 -28.11
C LEU A 6 11.65 -12.37 -28.51
N LEU A 7 12.17 -13.15 -29.47
CA LEU A 7 11.60 -14.46 -29.82
C LEU A 7 11.54 -15.41 -28.61
N GLY A 8 12.61 -15.49 -27.81
CA GLY A 8 12.63 -16.32 -26.60
C GLY A 8 11.55 -15.93 -25.58
N THR A 9 11.34 -14.63 -25.35
CA THR A 9 10.28 -14.16 -24.43
C THR A 9 8.88 -14.41 -24.96
N VAL A 10 8.63 -14.23 -26.26
CA VAL A 10 7.34 -14.54 -26.88
C VAL A 10 7.02 -16.04 -26.79
N VAL A 11 7.99 -16.90 -27.11
CA VAL A 11 7.83 -18.36 -26.99
C VAL A 11 7.58 -18.77 -25.54
N GLY A 12 8.32 -18.22 -24.59
CA GLY A 12 8.10 -18.46 -23.17
C GLY A 12 6.69 -18.05 -22.73
N MET A 13 6.22 -16.88 -23.16
CA MET A 13 4.89 -16.40 -22.80
C MET A 13 3.77 -17.25 -23.42
N ALA A 14 3.95 -17.72 -24.66
CA ALA A 14 3.04 -18.65 -25.30
C ALA A 14 3.01 -20.02 -24.61
N ALA A 15 4.15 -20.53 -24.15
CA ALA A 15 4.22 -21.78 -23.40
C ALA A 15 3.48 -21.67 -22.05
N VAL A 16 3.64 -20.55 -21.34
CA VAL A 16 2.87 -20.28 -20.11
C VAL A 16 1.38 -20.17 -20.40
N ALA A 17 0.98 -19.54 -21.51
CA ALA A 17 -0.43 -19.48 -21.92
C ALA A 17 -1.00 -20.87 -22.18
N ALA A 18 -0.28 -21.71 -22.90
CA ALA A 18 -0.69 -23.08 -23.18
C ALA A 18 -0.83 -23.91 -21.89
N LEU A 19 0.08 -23.72 -20.95
CA LEU A 19 0.03 -24.35 -19.63
C LEU A 19 -1.20 -23.89 -18.83
N LEU A 20 -1.51 -22.58 -18.86
CA LEU A 20 -2.71 -22.03 -18.23
C LEU A 20 -4.00 -22.55 -18.88
N VAL A 21 -4.05 -22.70 -20.20
CA VAL A 21 -5.20 -23.31 -20.89
C VAL A 21 -5.36 -24.78 -20.48
N ALA A 22 -4.27 -25.53 -20.33
CA ALA A 22 -4.32 -26.94 -19.99
C ALA A 22 -4.70 -27.19 -18.52
N LEU A 23 -4.29 -26.31 -17.60
CA LEU A 23 -4.46 -26.49 -16.15
C LEU A 23 -5.61 -25.68 -15.55
N SER A 24 -6.05 -24.59 -16.20
CA SER A 24 -7.04 -23.68 -15.63
C SER A 24 -8.45 -24.00 -16.14
N PRO A 25 -9.48 -23.95 -15.29
CA PRO A 25 -10.86 -24.04 -15.72
C PRO A 25 -11.19 -22.91 -16.72
N SER A 26 -12.04 -23.20 -17.70
CA SER A 26 -12.44 -22.19 -18.69
C SER A 26 -13.05 -20.96 -18.01
N ALA A 27 -12.76 -19.76 -18.52
CA ALA A 27 -13.22 -18.51 -17.91
C ALA A 27 -14.76 -18.47 -17.75
N GLY A 28 -15.50 -19.02 -18.72
CA GLY A 28 -16.96 -19.16 -18.63
C GLY A 28 -17.42 -20.06 -17.49
N ALA A 29 -16.74 -21.19 -17.27
CA ALA A 29 -17.03 -22.08 -16.15
C ALA A 29 -16.72 -21.42 -14.81
N SER A 30 -15.61 -20.69 -14.71
CA SER A 30 -15.23 -19.96 -13.49
C SER A 30 -16.22 -18.84 -13.14
N VAL A 31 -16.70 -18.09 -14.14
CA VAL A 31 -17.73 -17.05 -13.92
C VAL A 31 -19.07 -17.66 -13.51
N ALA A 32 -19.47 -18.77 -14.13
CA ALA A 32 -20.70 -19.48 -13.77
C ALA A 32 -20.64 -20.05 -12.34
N ALA A 33 -19.50 -20.63 -11.95
CA ALA A 33 -19.26 -21.16 -10.61
C ALA A 33 -19.33 -20.06 -9.53
N LEU A 34 -18.72 -18.90 -9.80
CA LEU A 34 -18.71 -17.74 -8.90
C LEU A 34 -20.05 -17.00 -8.84
N GLY A 35 -20.89 -17.11 -9.88
CA GLY A 35 -22.24 -16.55 -9.89
C GLY A 35 -23.22 -17.27 -8.95
N ARG A 36 -22.91 -18.51 -8.55
CA ARG A 36 -23.66 -19.29 -7.56
C ARG A 36 -22.72 -19.94 -6.54
N PRO A 37 -22.03 -19.15 -5.71
CA PRO A 37 -20.93 -19.63 -4.88
C PRO A 37 -21.39 -20.69 -3.89
N GLN A 38 -22.57 -20.51 -3.27
CA GLN A 38 -23.11 -21.46 -2.30
C GLN A 38 -23.40 -22.83 -2.94
N ALA A 39 -24.08 -22.87 -4.08
CA ALA A 39 -24.40 -24.12 -4.78
C ALA A 39 -23.13 -24.86 -5.25
N THR A 40 -22.10 -24.12 -5.66
CA THR A 40 -20.81 -24.70 -6.05
C THR A 40 -20.06 -25.25 -4.84
N ALA A 41 -20.07 -24.55 -3.70
CA ALA A 41 -19.47 -25.02 -2.46
C ALA A 41 -20.17 -26.28 -1.93
N ASP A 42 -21.50 -26.32 -2.00
CA ASP A 42 -22.31 -27.46 -1.56
C ASP A 42 -22.08 -28.70 -2.44
N ALA A 43 -21.86 -28.52 -3.75
CA ALA A 43 -21.70 -29.63 -4.70
C ALA A 43 -20.25 -30.13 -4.87
N ALA A 44 -19.28 -29.22 -4.85
CA ALA A 44 -17.88 -29.51 -5.18
C ALA A 44 -16.88 -29.14 -4.07
N GLY A 45 -17.36 -28.57 -2.96
CA GLY A 45 -16.54 -28.11 -1.85
C GLY A 45 -15.99 -26.69 -2.03
N ALA A 46 -15.55 -26.09 -0.93
CA ALA A 46 -14.98 -24.74 -0.92
C ALA A 46 -13.66 -24.65 -1.71
N ASP A 47 -12.86 -25.72 -1.74
CA ASP A 47 -11.60 -25.77 -2.47
C ASP A 47 -11.78 -25.57 -3.98
N ALA A 48 -12.90 -26.02 -4.55
CA ALA A 48 -13.22 -25.83 -5.96
C ALA A 48 -13.39 -24.35 -6.32
N LEU A 49 -14.03 -23.56 -5.44
CA LEU A 49 -14.16 -22.11 -5.62
C LEU A 49 -12.79 -21.42 -5.60
N VAL A 50 -11.92 -21.84 -4.69
CA VAL A 50 -10.54 -21.32 -4.60
C VAL A 50 -9.79 -21.58 -5.90
N LEU A 51 -9.88 -22.79 -6.47
CA LEU A 51 -9.25 -23.12 -7.75
C LEU A 51 -9.75 -22.25 -8.91
N HIS A 52 -11.06 -21.96 -8.97
CA HIS A 52 -11.61 -21.04 -9.98
C HIS A 52 -11.09 -19.61 -9.82
N VAL A 53 -11.04 -19.10 -8.59
CA VAL A 53 -10.49 -17.75 -8.29
C VAL A 53 -9.01 -17.69 -8.64
N VAL A 54 -8.22 -18.66 -8.21
CA VAL A 54 -6.79 -18.75 -8.50
C VAL A 54 -6.54 -18.85 -10.00
N GLY A 55 -7.32 -19.64 -10.73
CA GLY A 55 -7.24 -19.77 -12.19
C GLY A 55 -7.52 -18.44 -12.91
N LEU A 56 -8.52 -17.68 -12.47
CA LEU A 56 -8.81 -16.34 -13.01
C LEU A 56 -7.71 -15.33 -12.70
N LEU A 57 -7.17 -15.35 -11.47
CA LEU A 57 -6.05 -14.49 -11.08
C LEU A 57 -4.79 -14.79 -11.90
N ALA A 58 -4.48 -16.07 -12.12
CA ALA A 58 -3.34 -16.48 -12.95
C ALA A 58 -3.48 -15.95 -14.39
N TRP A 59 -4.68 -16.04 -14.97
CA TRP A 59 -4.97 -15.44 -16.28
C TRP A 59 -4.84 -13.92 -16.29
N ALA A 60 -5.32 -13.24 -15.25
CA ALA A 60 -5.21 -11.79 -15.14
C ALA A 60 -3.74 -11.34 -15.08
N VAL A 61 -2.92 -12.00 -14.27
CA VAL A 61 -1.48 -11.72 -14.15
C VAL A 61 -0.75 -12.00 -15.46
N TRP A 62 -1.05 -13.12 -16.12
CA TRP A 62 -0.45 -13.43 -17.42
C TRP A 62 -0.83 -12.41 -18.49
N ALA A 63 -2.12 -12.05 -18.60
CA ALA A 63 -2.60 -11.07 -19.56
C ALA A 63 -1.96 -9.71 -19.34
N TRP A 64 -1.81 -9.30 -18.07
CA TRP A 64 -1.08 -8.09 -17.70
C TRP A 64 0.38 -8.11 -18.19
N GLY A 65 1.10 -9.21 -17.93
CA GLY A 65 2.47 -9.39 -18.41
C GLY A 65 2.58 -9.37 -19.93
N ALA A 66 1.64 -10.03 -20.62
CA ALA A 66 1.57 -10.05 -22.08
C ALA A 66 1.30 -8.66 -22.66
N VAL A 67 0.42 -7.87 -22.04
CA VAL A 67 0.17 -6.47 -22.41
C VAL A 67 1.43 -5.63 -22.22
N GLY A 68 2.14 -5.75 -21.09
CA GLY A 68 3.41 -5.06 -20.85
C GLY A 68 4.48 -5.41 -21.87
N LEU A 69 4.58 -6.69 -22.24
CA LEU A 69 5.50 -7.15 -23.29
C LEU A 69 5.12 -6.59 -24.66
N ALA A 70 3.83 -6.57 -25.01
CA ALA A 70 3.34 -6.02 -26.26
C ALA A 70 3.60 -4.50 -26.36
N LEU A 71 3.41 -3.77 -25.27
CA LEU A 71 3.73 -2.34 -25.19
C LEU A 71 5.24 -2.09 -25.32
N THR A 72 6.07 -2.93 -24.71
CA THR A 72 7.53 -2.88 -24.86
C THR A 72 7.95 -3.14 -26.30
N ALA A 73 7.36 -4.15 -26.96
CA ALA A 73 7.61 -4.44 -28.37
C ALA A 73 7.15 -3.30 -29.28
N ALA A 74 5.97 -2.70 -29.01
CA ALA A 74 5.46 -1.56 -29.75
C ALA A 74 6.36 -0.32 -29.62
N SER A 75 7.00 -0.12 -28.46
CA SER A 75 7.92 1.00 -28.23
C SER A 75 9.23 0.88 -29.04
N ALA A 76 9.57 -0.32 -29.50
CA ALA A 76 10.76 -0.57 -30.31
C ALA A 76 10.56 -0.31 -31.81
N LEU A 77 9.33 -0.04 -32.27
CA LEU A 77 9.03 0.26 -33.67
C LEU A 77 9.07 1.78 -33.91
N PRO A 78 9.95 2.29 -34.80
CA PRO A 78 9.98 3.72 -35.13
C PRO A 78 8.75 4.13 -35.94
N GLY A 79 7.92 5.03 -35.39
CA GLY A 79 6.74 5.60 -36.05
C GLY A 79 5.56 5.86 -35.10
N LEU A 80 4.41 6.26 -35.66
CA LEU A 80 3.15 6.66 -34.98
C LEU A 80 2.65 5.70 -33.86
N ALA A 81 3.14 4.46 -33.83
CA ALA A 81 2.92 3.47 -32.77
C ALA A 81 3.44 3.90 -31.38
N GLY A 82 4.47 4.76 -31.31
CA GLY A 82 5.01 5.27 -30.04
C GLY A 82 4.11 6.27 -29.31
N GLY A 83 3.26 7.01 -30.05
CA GLY A 83 2.33 7.99 -29.48
C GLY A 83 1.11 7.34 -28.82
N LEU A 84 0.55 6.32 -29.46
CA LEU A 84 -0.62 5.58 -28.94
C LEU A 84 -0.25 4.69 -27.74
N ALA A 85 0.96 4.10 -27.73
CA ALA A 85 1.46 3.30 -26.62
C ALA A 85 1.61 4.12 -25.31
N SER A 86 2.00 5.40 -25.44
CA SER A 86 2.17 6.33 -24.32
C SER A 86 0.85 6.69 -23.62
N GLY A 87 -0.25 6.78 -24.40
CA GLY A 87 -1.58 7.08 -23.88
C GLY A 87 -2.24 5.91 -23.15
N VAL A 88 -2.02 4.69 -23.64
CA VAL A 88 -2.53 3.46 -23.00
C VAL A 88 -1.72 3.14 -21.73
N LEU A 89 -0.42 3.40 -21.70
CA LEU A 89 0.42 3.22 -20.50
C LEU A 89 -0.08 4.02 -19.29
N ARG A 90 -0.56 5.25 -19.50
CA ARG A 90 -1.06 6.13 -18.42
C ARG A 90 -2.42 5.71 -17.88
N ARG A 91 -3.21 4.98 -18.65
CA ARG A 91 -4.49 4.42 -18.20
C ARG A 91 -4.34 3.04 -17.57
N VAL A 92 -3.39 2.25 -18.04
CA VAL A 92 -3.23 0.86 -17.63
C VAL A 92 -2.36 0.72 -16.40
N LEU A 93 -1.45 1.66 -16.08
CA LEU A 93 -0.69 1.68 -14.80
C LEU A 93 -1.35 2.62 -13.77
N PRO A 94 -2.38 2.20 -13.02
CA PRO A 94 -2.73 2.87 -11.78
C PRO A 94 -1.53 2.74 -10.83
N ALA A 95 -1.22 3.82 -10.10
CA ALA A 95 -0.07 3.91 -9.20
C ALA A 95 0.05 2.72 -8.24
N GLY A 96 -1.07 2.09 -7.87
CA GLY A 96 -1.10 0.90 -7.02
C GLY A 96 -0.35 -0.32 -7.56
N ALA A 97 -0.29 -0.53 -8.88
CA ALA A 97 0.46 -1.66 -9.45
C ALA A 97 1.99 -1.45 -9.35
N ARG A 98 2.45 -0.19 -9.40
CA ARG A 98 3.86 0.17 -9.18
C ARG A 98 4.27 -0.03 -7.73
N GLN A 99 3.40 0.35 -6.78
CA GLN A 99 3.64 0.13 -5.35
C GLN A 99 3.63 -1.35 -4.98
N ALA A 100 2.71 -2.14 -5.54
CA ALA A 100 2.69 -3.59 -5.33
C ALA A 100 3.94 -4.28 -5.91
N ALA A 101 4.40 -3.87 -7.09
CA ALA A 101 5.63 -4.40 -7.69
C ALA A 101 6.88 -3.99 -6.88
N ALA A 102 6.93 -2.76 -6.36
CA ALA A 102 8.02 -2.31 -5.51
C ALA A 102 8.06 -3.07 -4.17
N LEU A 103 6.90 -3.33 -3.57
CA LEU A 103 6.78 -4.16 -2.36
C LEU A 103 7.17 -5.61 -2.63
N ALA A 104 6.71 -6.21 -3.72
CA ALA A 104 7.05 -7.59 -4.09
C ALA A 104 8.55 -7.76 -4.42
N LEU A 105 9.15 -6.79 -5.10
CA LEU A 105 10.59 -6.79 -5.38
C LEU A 105 11.41 -6.51 -4.11
N GLY A 106 10.94 -5.62 -3.23
CA GLY A 106 11.57 -5.36 -1.93
C GLY A 106 11.57 -6.57 -1.00
N ILE A 107 10.50 -7.38 -1.03
CA ILE A 107 10.41 -8.65 -0.28
C ILE A 107 11.31 -9.72 -0.93
N GLY A 108 11.40 -9.76 -2.26
CA GLY A 108 12.23 -10.73 -2.99
C GLY A 108 13.75 -10.51 -2.91
N LEU A 109 14.21 -9.28 -2.67
CA LEU A 109 15.64 -8.96 -2.53
C LEU A 109 16.18 -9.17 -1.10
N GLY A 110 15.30 -9.30 -0.09
CA GLY A 110 15.69 -9.47 1.32
C GLY A 110 15.90 -10.93 1.77
N VAL A 111 15.43 -11.91 0.99
CA VAL A 111 15.57 -13.34 1.30
C VAL A 111 15.99 -14.11 0.05
N ALA A 112 17.29 -14.10 -0.26
CA ALA A 112 17.88 -15.08 -1.15
C ALA A 112 19.09 -15.72 -0.46
N PRO A 113 19.03 -17.04 -0.24
CA PRO A 113 20.04 -17.90 -0.83
C PRO A 113 19.43 -19.02 -1.70
N PRO A 114 20.22 -19.60 -2.62
CA PRO A 114 19.70 -20.26 -3.81
C PRO A 114 19.51 -21.76 -3.58
N VAL A 115 18.34 -22.33 -3.89
CA VAL A 115 18.22 -23.78 -4.05
C VAL A 115 17.22 -24.13 -5.15
N LEU A 116 17.78 -24.62 -6.26
CA LEU A 116 17.14 -25.64 -7.10
C LEU A 116 16.88 -26.87 -6.22
N ALA A 117 15.64 -27.10 -5.77
CA ALA A 117 15.05 -28.43 -5.53
C ALA A 117 13.74 -28.35 -4.70
N THR A 118 12.77 -29.16 -5.15
CA THR A 118 11.68 -29.80 -4.39
C THR A 118 10.50 -28.96 -3.89
N ALA A 119 9.32 -29.31 -4.44
CA ALA A 119 8.03 -29.11 -3.81
C ALA A 119 7.92 -29.89 -2.49
N VAL A 120 7.48 -29.20 -1.42
CA VAL A 120 6.78 -29.70 -0.23
C VAL A 120 5.87 -28.53 0.18
N VAL A 121 4.58 -28.52 -0.17
CA VAL A 121 3.45 -29.07 0.60
C VAL A 121 3.44 -28.65 2.07
N TRP A 122 2.47 -27.77 2.39
CA TRP A 122 1.66 -27.73 3.62
C TRP A 122 2.34 -27.45 4.97
N ALA A 123 1.97 -26.33 5.59
CA ALA A 123 1.31 -26.24 6.90
C ALA A 123 1.64 -24.88 7.53
N ALA A 124 0.70 -23.95 7.55
CA ALA A 124 0.69 -23.00 8.64
C ALA A 124 0.23 -23.79 9.88
N PRO A 125 1.04 -23.94 10.95
CA PRO A 125 0.47 -24.36 12.21
C PRO A 125 -0.41 -23.20 12.68
N ALA A 126 -1.72 -23.44 12.78
CA ALA A 126 -2.53 -22.71 13.72
C ALA A 126 -1.94 -23.01 15.10
N ALA A 127 -1.09 -22.10 15.59
CA ALA A 127 -0.69 -22.09 16.97
C ALA A 127 -1.95 -21.78 17.79
N ALA A 128 -2.58 -22.84 18.29
CA ALA A 128 -3.46 -22.77 19.45
C ALA A 128 -2.64 -22.14 20.58
N ALA A 129 -2.88 -20.86 20.86
CA ALA A 129 -2.48 -20.25 22.11
C ALA A 129 -3.35 -20.89 23.18
N ALA A 130 -2.78 -21.88 23.86
CA ALA A 130 -3.29 -22.36 25.13
C ALA A 130 -3.31 -21.17 26.10
N GLU A 131 -4.50 -20.86 26.60
CA GLU A 131 -4.74 -19.93 27.68
C GLU A 131 -4.25 -20.59 28.97
N GLU A 132 -3.00 -20.31 29.36
CA GLU A 132 -2.55 -20.55 30.73
C GLU A 132 -2.97 -19.38 31.62
N PRO A 133 -3.62 -19.62 32.77
CA PRO A 133 -4.01 -18.57 33.68
C PRO A 133 -2.78 -18.06 34.43
N VAL A 134 -2.38 -16.83 34.17
CA VAL A 134 -1.35 -16.14 34.96
C VAL A 134 -1.94 -15.82 36.35
N PRO A 135 -1.38 -16.34 37.46
CA PRO A 135 -1.75 -15.92 38.80
C PRO A 135 -1.17 -14.53 39.07
N GLY A 136 -2.04 -13.56 39.35
CA GLY A 136 -1.76 -12.35 40.13
C GLY A 136 -0.57 -11.51 39.65
N ALA A 137 -0.80 -10.64 38.66
CA ALA A 137 0.04 -9.47 38.46
C ALA A 137 -0.10 -8.54 39.68
N GLY A 138 0.78 -8.71 40.66
CA GLY A 138 1.02 -7.72 41.70
C GLY A 138 1.46 -6.42 41.02
N VAL A 139 0.66 -5.37 41.19
CA VAL A 139 1.06 -4.01 40.87
C VAL A 139 2.35 -3.73 41.62
N PRO A 140 3.42 -3.25 40.98
CA PRO A 140 4.61 -2.80 41.70
C PRO A 140 4.21 -1.70 42.68
N ASP A 141 4.40 -1.95 43.98
CA ASP A 141 4.22 -0.95 45.04
C ASP A 141 5.31 0.13 44.86
N TRP A 142 4.99 1.13 44.04
CA TRP A 142 5.74 2.39 44.04
C TRP A 142 5.53 3.05 45.40
N PRO A 143 6.59 3.47 46.11
CA PRO A 143 6.43 4.18 47.37
C PRO A 143 5.56 5.41 47.10
N GLY A 144 4.39 5.45 47.72
CA GLY A 144 3.47 6.56 47.62
C GLY A 144 4.17 7.83 48.05
N ALA A 145 4.50 8.69 47.10
CA ALA A 145 4.90 10.04 47.41
C ALA A 145 3.72 10.70 48.15
N PRO A 146 3.94 11.35 49.31
CA PRO A 146 2.87 12.03 50.00
C PRO A 146 2.26 13.07 49.05
N SER A 147 0.96 12.99 48.82
CA SER A 147 0.23 13.98 48.03
C SER A 147 0.48 15.35 48.66
N PRO A 148 1.14 16.30 47.97
CA PRO A 148 1.29 17.63 48.54
C PRO A 148 -0.08 18.28 48.50
N THR A 149 -0.63 18.57 49.66
CA THR A 149 -1.72 19.54 49.81
C THR A 149 -1.23 20.86 49.21
N VAL A 150 -1.71 21.21 48.02
CA VAL A 150 -1.33 22.46 47.35
C VAL A 150 -2.00 23.62 48.08
N ALA A 151 -1.32 24.16 49.08
CA ALA A 151 -1.57 25.52 49.54
C ALA A 151 -1.17 26.46 48.40
N HIS A 152 -2.13 27.25 47.90
CA HIS A 152 -1.86 28.33 46.95
C HIS A 152 -1.11 29.46 47.67
N ALA A 153 0.21 29.29 47.83
CA ALA A 153 1.13 30.37 48.10
C ALA A 153 1.77 30.74 46.76
N GLY A 154 1.66 32.02 46.38
CA GLY A 154 2.22 32.56 45.15
C GLY A 154 3.71 32.22 45.05
N HIS A 155 4.03 31.34 44.11
CA HIS A 155 5.40 31.07 43.73
C HIS A 155 5.72 31.91 42.50
N ASP A 156 6.72 32.77 42.65
CA ASP A 156 7.37 33.46 41.55
C ASP A 156 7.64 32.48 40.41
N ALA A 157 7.27 32.90 39.20
CA ALA A 157 7.45 32.18 37.95
C ALA A 157 8.96 32.06 37.62
N GLY A 158 9.68 31.24 38.39
CA GLY A 158 10.99 30.74 38.05
C GLY A 158 10.84 29.84 36.82
N SER A 159 11.40 30.32 35.70
CA SER A 159 11.53 29.66 34.41
C SER A 159 11.37 28.14 34.47
N LEU A 160 10.22 27.66 34.01
CA LEU A 160 10.07 26.28 33.55
C LEU A 160 11.16 26.01 32.51
N PRO A 161 11.75 24.80 32.46
CA PRO A 161 12.67 24.40 31.41
C PRO A 161 12.08 24.72 30.04
N ASP A 162 12.93 25.09 29.07
CA ASP A 162 12.57 25.42 27.68
C ASP A 162 11.82 24.26 27.02
N TRP A 163 10.51 24.19 27.26
CA TRP A 163 9.62 23.27 26.58
C TRP A 163 9.49 23.77 25.13
N PRO A 164 9.53 22.88 24.12
CA PRO A 164 9.33 23.31 22.74
C PRO A 164 8.03 24.12 22.65
N GLN A 165 8.14 25.33 22.11
CA GLN A 165 7.00 26.22 21.94
C GLN A 165 5.90 25.49 21.18
N ALA A 166 4.65 25.62 21.65
CA ALA A 166 3.51 25.08 20.92
C ALA A 166 3.53 25.63 19.48
N PRO A 167 3.25 24.79 18.46
CA PRO A 167 3.20 25.24 17.07
C PRO A 167 2.31 26.47 16.92
N VAL A 168 2.72 27.41 16.06
CA VAL A 168 1.94 28.62 15.81
C VAL A 168 0.57 28.21 15.28
N ALA A 169 -0.50 28.92 15.67
CA ALA A 169 -1.87 28.54 15.34
C ALA A 169 -2.04 28.22 13.85
N GLY A 170 -2.25 26.93 13.55
CA GLY A 170 -2.45 26.42 12.20
C GLY A 170 -1.30 25.62 11.59
N GLU A 171 -0.14 25.57 12.24
CA GLU A 171 0.96 24.66 11.89
C GLU A 171 0.61 23.20 12.25
N HIS A 172 1.06 22.25 11.42
CA HIS A 172 0.88 20.81 11.65
C HIS A 172 2.24 20.14 11.85
N VAL A 173 2.43 19.48 12.99
CA VAL A 173 3.62 18.65 13.23
C VAL A 173 3.36 17.25 12.69
N VAL A 174 4.15 16.83 11.72
CA VAL A 174 4.05 15.51 11.10
C VAL A 174 4.35 14.43 12.13
N VAL A 175 3.45 13.47 12.28
CA VAL A 175 3.65 12.26 13.08
C VAL A 175 3.82 11.03 12.18
N ARG A 176 4.30 9.92 12.75
CA ARG A 176 4.46 8.66 12.00
C ARG A 176 3.10 8.23 11.43
N GLY A 177 3.04 8.05 10.11
CA GLY A 177 1.83 7.63 9.39
C GLY A 177 1.04 8.77 8.77
N ASP A 178 1.41 10.02 9.00
CA ASP A 178 0.82 11.14 8.29
C ASP A 178 1.18 11.11 6.80
N CYS A 179 0.22 11.52 5.97
CA CYS A 179 0.45 11.87 4.58
C CYS A 179 -0.18 13.25 4.27
N LEU A 180 0.32 13.94 3.25
CA LEU A 180 -0.18 15.28 2.88
C LEU A 180 -1.67 15.28 2.54
N TRP A 181 -2.18 14.17 1.99
CA TRP A 181 -3.59 14.01 1.65
C TRP A 181 -4.48 14.11 2.89
N ASP A 182 -4.21 13.29 3.90
CA ASP A 182 -5.03 13.25 5.12
C ASP A 182 -4.91 14.55 5.91
N ILE A 183 -3.72 15.17 5.93
CA ILE A 183 -3.52 16.48 6.56
C ILE A 183 -4.39 17.54 5.88
N ALA A 184 -4.35 17.62 4.54
CA ALA A 184 -5.13 18.58 3.77
C ALA A 184 -6.64 18.32 3.88
N GLU A 185 -7.06 17.05 3.85
CA GLU A 185 -8.45 16.64 3.99
C GLU A 185 -9.01 17.01 5.36
N ARG A 186 -8.32 16.64 6.46
CA ARG A 186 -8.72 17.03 7.82
C ARG A 186 -8.85 18.53 7.95
N ARG A 187 -7.87 19.29 7.44
CA ARG A 187 -7.88 20.75 7.49
C ARG A 187 -9.08 21.36 6.74
N LEU A 188 -9.41 20.82 5.57
CA LEU A 188 -10.58 21.27 4.80
C LEU A 188 -11.89 20.90 5.50
N ALA A 189 -11.96 19.72 6.11
CA ALA A 189 -13.11 19.30 6.89
C ALA A 189 -13.32 20.20 8.11
N ASP A 190 -12.24 20.54 8.83
CA ASP A 190 -12.27 21.43 9.99
C ASP A 190 -12.71 22.85 9.61
N ALA A 191 -12.25 23.36 8.46
CA ALA A 191 -12.59 24.70 7.99
C ALA A 191 -14.03 24.82 7.45
N SER A 192 -14.54 23.77 6.79
CA SER A 192 -15.87 23.78 6.17
C SER A 192 -16.98 23.16 7.03
N GLY A 193 -16.62 22.37 8.05
CA GLY A 193 -17.54 21.59 8.87
C GLY A 193 -18.18 20.39 8.14
N THR A 194 -17.74 20.06 6.92
CA THR A 194 -18.31 18.99 6.10
C THR A 194 -17.21 18.19 5.40
N ALA A 195 -17.53 16.99 4.91
CA ALA A 195 -16.57 16.18 4.15
C ALA A 195 -16.21 16.88 2.83
N PRO A 196 -14.92 17.17 2.56
CA PRO A 196 -14.49 17.88 1.36
C PRO A 196 -14.57 16.98 0.12
N ALA A 197 -14.80 17.59 -1.05
CA ALA A 197 -14.75 16.85 -2.31
C ALA A 197 -13.30 16.46 -2.67
N PRO A 198 -13.05 15.28 -3.28
CA PRO A 198 -11.70 14.83 -3.61
C PRO A 198 -10.89 15.81 -4.47
N ALA A 199 -11.57 16.56 -5.35
CA ALA A 199 -10.93 17.57 -6.19
C ALA A 199 -10.42 18.78 -5.38
N ASP A 200 -11.09 19.13 -4.29
CA ASP A 200 -10.68 20.21 -3.41
C ASP A 200 -9.52 19.77 -2.52
N VAL A 201 -9.56 18.52 -2.03
CA VAL A 201 -8.42 17.90 -1.31
C VAL A 201 -7.17 17.91 -2.19
N ALA A 202 -7.26 17.46 -3.44
CA ALA A 202 -6.13 17.46 -4.36
C ALA A 202 -5.53 18.86 -4.60
N ARG A 203 -6.39 19.90 -4.67
CA ARG A 203 -5.95 21.30 -4.79
C ARG A 203 -5.25 21.78 -3.52
N ALA A 204 -5.80 21.43 -2.35
CA ALA A 204 -5.20 21.76 -1.07
C ALA A 204 -3.85 21.06 -0.87
N VAL A 205 -3.74 19.76 -1.18
CA VAL A 205 -2.47 19.01 -1.14
C VAL A 205 -1.38 19.73 -1.95
N ARG A 206 -1.73 20.19 -3.16
CA ARG A 206 -0.79 20.96 -3.99
C ARG A 206 -0.34 22.25 -3.32
N ALA A 207 -1.28 23.00 -2.73
CA ALA A 207 -0.99 24.24 -2.03
C ALA A 207 -0.12 24.01 -0.78
N TRP A 208 -0.40 22.95 -0.01
CA TRP A 208 0.41 22.53 1.14
C TRP A 208 1.84 22.18 0.74
N TRP A 209 2.04 21.39 -0.31
CA TRP A 209 3.39 21.09 -0.78
C TRP A 209 4.12 22.33 -1.28
N GLN A 210 3.45 23.22 -2.04
CA GLN A 210 4.06 24.45 -2.53
C GLN A 210 4.50 25.39 -1.41
N ALA A 211 3.68 25.52 -0.35
CA ALA A 211 3.99 26.36 0.80
C ALA A 211 5.12 25.81 1.68
N ASN A 212 5.44 24.51 1.57
CA ASN A 212 6.41 23.81 2.43
C ASN A 212 7.46 23.05 1.62
N ALA A 213 7.70 23.45 0.37
CA ALA A 213 8.61 22.74 -0.53
C ALA A 213 10.06 22.74 -0.03
N ASP A 214 10.42 23.74 0.78
CA ASP A 214 11.70 23.86 1.48
C ASP A 214 11.89 22.81 2.59
N VAL A 215 10.81 22.43 3.29
CA VAL A 215 10.84 21.44 4.38
C VAL A 215 10.61 20.00 3.87
N VAL A 216 9.66 19.81 2.96
CA VAL A 216 9.29 18.50 2.42
C VAL A 216 10.30 18.01 1.37
N GLY A 217 10.84 18.93 0.58
CA GLY A 217 11.79 18.60 -0.49
C GLY A 217 11.12 18.12 -1.78
N PRO A 218 11.86 17.42 -2.65
CA PRO A 218 11.45 17.11 -4.02
C PRO A 218 10.37 16.03 -4.12
N ASP A 219 10.19 15.21 -3.08
CA ASP A 219 9.22 14.12 -3.05
C ASP A 219 8.09 14.46 -2.04
N PRO A 220 6.88 14.80 -2.51
CA PRO A 220 5.75 15.15 -1.64
C PRO A 220 5.18 13.96 -0.85
N ASP A 221 5.51 12.72 -1.25
CA ASP A 221 5.01 11.53 -0.58
C ASP A 221 5.89 11.12 0.62
N LEU A 222 7.05 11.77 0.80
CA LEU A 222 7.99 11.48 1.89
C LEU A 222 7.95 12.55 2.98
N LEU A 223 7.00 12.40 3.91
CA LEU A 223 6.98 13.20 5.13
C LEU A 223 7.81 12.54 6.25
N GLN A 224 8.66 13.32 6.90
CA GLN A 224 9.47 12.87 8.02
C GLN A 224 8.80 13.28 9.35
N PRO A 225 8.67 12.36 10.32
CA PRO A 225 8.14 12.71 11.64
C PRO A 225 8.94 13.85 12.29
N GLY A 226 8.22 14.82 12.87
CA GLY A 226 8.78 16.03 13.48
C GLY A 226 8.89 17.22 12.53
N GLN A 227 8.66 17.06 11.23
CA GLN A 227 8.53 18.19 10.32
C GLN A 227 7.33 19.07 10.72
N VAL A 228 7.51 20.39 10.71
CA VAL A 228 6.43 21.36 10.97
C VAL A 228 5.99 21.93 9.63
N LEU A 229 4.76 21.64 9.23
CA LEU A 229 4.15 22.13 8.01
C LEU A 229 3.30 23.36 8.32
N ARG A 230 3.50 24.41 7.53
CA ARG A 230 2.76 25.67 7.59
C ARG A 230 1.55 25.62 6.65
N PRO A 231 0.38 26.13 7.07
CA PRO A 231 -0.78 26.18 6.20
C PRO A 231 -0.51 27.13 5.02
N PRO A 232 -1.01 26.82 3.82
CA PRO A 232 -0.88 27.72 2.68
C PRO A 232 -1.58 29.05 2.98
N SER A 233 -0.95 30.17 2.59
CA SER A 233 -1.59 31.48 2.65
C SER A 233 -2.79 31.51 1.71
N ALA A 234 -3.94 31.97 2.21
CA ALA A 234 -5.17 32.12 1.44
C ALA A 234 -5.03 33.08 0.27
#